data_AF-A0A3L7VBA5-F1
#
_entry.id   AF-A0A3L7VBA5-F1
#
_cell.length_a   1.000
_cell.length_b   1.000
_cell.length_c   1.000
_cell.angle_alpha   90.00
_cell.angle_beta   90.00
_cell.angle_gamma   90.00
#
_symmetry.space_group_name_H-M   'P 1'
#
loop_
_entity.id
_entity.type
_entity.pdbx_description
1 polymer ?
#
loop_
_entity_poly.entity_id
_entity_poly.type
_entity_poly.pdbx_seq_one_letter_code
_entity_poly.pdbx_strand_id
1 'polypeptide(L)'
;MVSRATIGEVPDRGVCWTNVAGLEIAMLEAHDVAEAQNRLVPQLAATLRQRLGMDRMNLWFGPQVGWQVTADQKLQVLVGSTFVSECILRMFREDLRSVVSEVFGDGWGFELHVAQATPTQETNPTCSKENSRRKSAPGGRKPPEIAYHGVPIQSPGQPSPGQPSVVPDSSLLPSPSPVNAIPLAAVPQASGPTDCDPAIQTLAGPLRLVRPEDSRSADIQPGHPDAKGSASQGTLHDDGNSQDREIDRLVAMRRQQERRWDEFIVGAHNRFAWTACQMVLERPGQISPLLIHGPHGVGKTHLALGLSQRLKQQQRYRRAIFLTGEQFTIEYTENAKSGGFASFRKKYRDVEVLVIDDVQFCLGKSGTLIELRNTIDMLLRESRQVILVSDRGLHELDGLGNDLHARLSGGMICPIEPMDAQTRRTLLSRLCSQHSLSIAEDVLGWISEQCGSDARVLQGIVLRLVAKHRMLGRELSPEEATSAIGDIVRANRPIVRLHDIEQAVCKAFGLENQKLQTKSKCQSLSQPRMLAMFLARKHTRTALSEIGEYFGNRQHSTVISAQKKVESWIDGKESLQVGNTSMQVPDILRSLEASLQVG
;
A
#
# COMPACT_ATOMS: atom_id res chain seq x y z
N MET A 1 -60.97 43.20 30.74
CA MET A 1 -60.02 43.11 29.60
C MET A 1 -59.59 41.64 29.50
N VAL A 2 -59.87 40.91 28.41
CA VAL A 2 -59.17 40.93 27.10
C VAL A 2 -57.71 40.41 27.29
N SER A 3 -57.28 39.26 26.74
CA SER A 3 -57.98 38.30 25.85
C SER A 3 -57.45 36.84 25.91
N ARG A 4 -58.13 35.96 25.16
CA ARG A 4 -57.82 34.53 24.83
C ARG A 4 -56.42 34.35 24.18
N ALA A 5 -55.80 33.17 24.03
CA ALA A 5 -56.29 31.79 23.73
C ALA A 5 -55.25 30.71 24.18
N THR A 6 -55.60 29.59 24.85
CA THR A 6 -55.93 28.21 24.35
C THR A 6 -54.93 27.63 23.32
N ILE A 7 -54.40 26.38 23.37
CA ILE A 7 -54.64 25.07 24.07
C ILE A 7 -53.28 24.29 24.08
N GLY A 8 -52.96 23.31 24.94
CA GLY A 8 -53.65 22.63 26.06
C GLY A 8 -52.79 21.50 26.70
N GLU A 9 -53.43 20.56 27.39
CA GLU A 9 -52.85 19.41 28.16
C GLU A 9 -52.31 18.28 27.22
N VAL A 10 -51.61 17.19 27.63
CA VAL A 10 -51.78 16.26 28.79
C VAL A 10 -50.40 15.66 29.27
N PRO A 11 -50.25 14.58 30.09
CA PRO A 11 -49.52 14.72 31.36
C PRO A 11 -48.20 13.91 31.49
N ASP A 12 -47.59 14.08 32.67
CA ASP A 12 -46.35 13.45 33.15
C ASP A 12 -46.37 11.91 33.19
N ARG A 13 -45.29 11.31 32.67
CA ARG A 13 -44.75 9.99 33.04
C ARG A 13 -43.22 9.98 32.87
N GLY A 14 -42.49 10.70 33.71
CA GLY A 14 -41.03 10.62 33.76
C GLY A 14 -40.52 9.27 34.28
N VAL A 15 -39.33 8.86 33.81
CA VAL A 15 -38.43 7.95 34.52
C VAL A 15 -37.02 8.57 34.48
N CYS A 16 -36.43 8.83 35.65
CA CYS A 16 -35.06 9.29 35.75
C CYS A 16 -34.10 8.10 35.77
N TRP A 17 -33.02 8.18 34.97
CA TRP A 17 -31.93 7.20 35.00
C TRP A 17 -30.77 7.69 35.88
N THR A 18 -30.95 7.57 37.20
CA THR A 18 -29.84 7.67 38.17
C THR A 18 -29.26 6.29 38.42
N ASN A 19 -27.93 6.15 38.29
CA ASN A 19 -27.25 4.87 38.30
C ASN A 19 -27.10 4.29 39.73
N VAL A 20 -27.60 3.07 39.98
CA VAL A 20 -27.40 2.30 41.22
C VAL A 20 -27.22 0.82 40.85
N ALA A 21 -26.30 0.12 41.52
CA ALA A 21 -25.87 -1.23 41.12
C ALA A 21 -26.92 -2.31 41.40
N GLY A 22 -27.20 -3.13 40.37
CA GLY A 22 -27.96 -4.38 40.44
C GLY A 22 -28.05 -5.02 39.06
N LEU A 23 -27.85 -6.34 38.93
CA LEU A 23 -27.91 -7.01 37.62
C LEU A 23 -29.36 -7.31 37.22
N GLU A 24 -29.92 -6.47 36.35
CA GLU A 24 -30.66 -6.93 35.17
C GLU A 24 -30.21 -6.07 33.97
N ILE A 25 -29.64 -6.71 32.95
CA ILE A 25 -29.27 -6.01 31.71
C ILE A 25 -30.55 -5.86 30.90
N ALA A 26 -31.20 -4.71 31.01
CA ALA A 26 -32.31 -4.35 30.15
C ALA A 26 -31.82 -4.31 28.69
N MET A 27 -32.25 -5.30 27.90
CA MET A 27 -32.06 -5.29 26.45
C MET A 27 -32.81 -4.09 25.88
N LEU A 28 -32.12 -3.26 25.10
CA LEU A 28 -32.75 -2.16 24.38
C LEU A 28 -33.78 -2.73 23.39
N GLU A 29 -34.99 -2.16 23.34
CA GLU A 29 -35.95 -2.59 22.34
C GLU A 29 -35.46 -2.16 20.94
N ALA A 30 -35.95 -2.83 19.90
CA ALA A 30 -35.50 -2.59 18.53
C ALA A 30 -35.73 -1.14 18.03
N HIS A 31 -36.59 -0.38 18.71
CA HIS A 31 -36.78 1.05 18.49
C HIS A 31 -35.64 1.88 19.09
N ASP A 32 -35.26 1.63 20.35
CA ASP A 32 -34.23 2.36 21.09
C ASP A 32 -32.84 2.19 20.46
N VAL A 33 -32.54 0.98 19.95
CA VAL A 33 -31.30 0.68 19.23
C VAL A 33 -31.15 1.60 18.00
N ALA A 34 -32.24 1.87 17.28
CA ALA A 34 -32.22 2.73 16.11
C ALA A 34 -32.08 4.22 16.47
N GLU A 35 -32.66 4.69 17.59
CA GLU A 35 -32.42 6.05 18.06
C GLU A 35 -30.96 6.22 18.55
N ALA A 36 -30.48 5.30 19.38
CA ALA A 36 -29.11 5.30 19.90
C ALA A 36 -28.06 5.29 18.77
N GLN A 37 -28.26 4.45 17.75
CA GLN A 37 -27.44 4.41 16.54
C GLN A 37 -27.37 5.78 15.85
N ASN A 38 -28.51 6.42 15.59
CA ASN A 38 -28.56 7.70 14.87
C ASN A 38 -28.06 8.89 15.69
N ARG A 39 -28.15 8.82 17.03
CA ARG A 39 -27.80 9.91 17.94
C ARG A 39 -26.35 9.87 18.43
N LEU A 40 -25.83 8.69 18.77
CA LEU A 40 -24.55 8.54 19.48
C LEU A 40 -23.36 8.29 18.55
N VAL A 41 -23.55 7.58 17.43
CA VAL A 41 -22.47 7.34 16.45
C VAL A 41 -21.89 8.64 15.88
N PRO A 42 -22.68 9.67 15.50
CA PRO A 42 -22.12 10.95 15.06
C PRO A 42 -21.33 11.69 16.15
N GLN A 43 -21.70 11.51 17.43
CA GLN A 43 -21.01 12.13 18.56
C GLN A 43 -19.67 11.45 18.81
N LEU A 44 -19.63 10.11 18.81
CA LEU A 44 -18.37 9.35 18.89
C LEU A 44 -17.42 9.69 17.72
N ALA A 45 -17.92 9.82 16.50
CA ALA A 45 -17.11 10.24 15.36
C ALA A 45 -16.53 11.66 15.54
N ALA A 46 -17.27 12.57 16.18
CA ALA A 46 -16.78 13.91 16.52
C ALA A 46 -15.70 13.88 17.62
N THR A 47 -15.92 13.13 18.71
CA THR A 47 -14.96 13.03 19.83
C THR A 47 -13.67 12.31 19.41
N LEU A 48 -13.75 11.22 18.63
CA LEU A 48 -12.56 10.58 18.04
C LEU A 48 -11.80 11.55 17.13
N ARG A 49 -12.49 12.35 16.31
CA ARG A 49 -11.86 13.36 15.44
C ARG A 49 -11.15 14.45 16.23
N GLN A 50 -11.66 14.85 17.40
CA GLN A 50 -10.98 15.80 18.28
C GLN A 50 -9.71 15.21 18.92
N ARG A 51 -9.76 13.95 19.39
CA ARG A 51 -8.60 13.29 20.02
C ARG A 51 -7.51 12.88 19.03
N LEU A 52 -7.88 12.29 17.90
CA LEU A 52 -6.95 11.70 16.93
C LEU A 52 -6.45 12.69 15.88
N GLY A 53 -7.17 13.80 15.66
CA GLY A 53 -6.94 14.73 14.56
C GLY A 53 -7.51 14.23 13.23
N MET A 54 -7.75 15.17 12.31
CA MET A 54 -8.56 14.92 11.11
C MET A 54 -7.93 13.89 10.14
N ASP A 55 -6.61 13.92 9.95
CA ASP A 55 -5.93 12.97 9.06
C ASP A 55 -5.94 11.54 9.59
N ARG A 56 -5.73 11.33 10.90
CA ARG A 56 -5.78 9.99 11.51
C ARG A 56 -7.21 9.45 11.53
N MET A 57 -8.19 10.31 11.82
CA MET A 57 -9.61 9.95 11.73
C MET A 57 -9.98 9.49 10.32
N ASN A 58 -9.65 10.27 9.28
CA ASN A 58 -9.97 9.90 7.89
C ASN A 58 -9.22 8.64 7.42
N LEU A 59 -8.01 8.38 7.93
CA LEU A 59 -7.19 7.23 7.53
C LEU A 59 -7.67 5.91 8.15
N TRP A 60 -7.97 5.91 9.45
CA TRP A 60 -8.30 4.69 10.21
C TRP A 60 -9.80 4.48 10.46
N PHE A 61 -10.58 5.57 10.41
CA PHE A 61 -12.01 5.62 10.72
C PHE A 61 -12.79 6.38 9.62
N GLY A 62 -12.28 6.33 8.39
CA GLY A 62 -12.92 6.90 7.19
C GLY A 62 -14.22 6.18 6.79
N PRO A 63 -14.87 6.59 5.69
CA PRO A 63 -16.21 6.12 5.31
C PRO A 63 -16.32 4.61 5.01
N GLN A 64 -15.19 3.91 4.86
CA GLN A 64 -15.12 2.44 4.78
C GLN A 64 -15.25 1.72 6.14
N VAL A 65 -15.32 2.45 7.26
CA VAL A 65 -15.56 1.90 8.61
C VAL A 65 -17.01 2.14 9.00
N GLY A 66 -17.76 1.05 9.14
CA GLY A 66 -19.13 1.07 9.64
C GLY A 66 -19.17 1.07 11.17
N TRP A 67 -20.26 1.58 11.73
CA TRP A 67 -20.51 1.61 13.18
C TRP A 67 -21.93 1.12 13.42
N GLN A 68 -22.12 0.16 14.32
CA GLN A 68 -23.42 -0.41 14.64
C GLN A 68 -23.58 -0.59 16.15
N VAL A 69 -24.62 -0.01 16.72
CA VAL A 69 -25.09 -0.26 18.08
C VAL A 69 -25.86 -1.58 18.12
N THR A 70 -25.58 -2.45 19.09
CA THR A 70 -26.38 -3.66 19.34
C THR A 70 -27.24 -3.51 20.60
N ALA A 71 -28.29 -4.34 20.70
CA ALA A 71 -29.18 -4.37 21.88
C ALA A 71 -28.44 -4.76 23.18
N ASP A 72 -27.29 -5.44 23.07
CA ASP A 72 -26.43 -5.88 24.18
C ASP A 72 -25.53 -4.76 24.74
N GLN A 73 -25.81 -3.48 24.45
CA GLN A 73 -25.01 -2.31 24.85
C GLN A 73 -23.54 -2.40 24.38
N LYS A 74 -23.35 -2.78 23.12
CA LYS A 74 -22.03 -2.79 22.47
C LYS A 74 -22.01 -1.95 21.19
N LEU A 75 -20.88 -1.30 20.95
CA LEU A 75 -20.55 -0.70 19.67
C LEU A 75 -19.74 -1.69 18.81
N GLN A 76 -20.36 -2.22 17.77
CA GLN A 76 -19.65 -2.96 16.73
C GLN A 76 -19.03 -1.97 15.73
N VAL A 77 -17.74 -2.15 15.48
CA VAL A 77 -16.95 -1.36 14.52
C VAL A 77 -16.63 -2.25 13.34
N LEU A 78 -17.30 -2.02 12.21
CA LEU A 78 -17.23 -2.84 11.01
C LEU A 78 -16.06 -2.40 10.13
N VAL A 79 -15.07 -3.27 9.96
CA VAL A 79 -13.83 -2.98 9.22
C VAL A 79 -13.63 -3.93 8.04
N GLY A 80 -13.00 -3.44 6.97
CA GLY A 80 -12.85 -4.17 5.70
C GLY A 80 -11.84 -5.33 5.70
N SER A 81 -11.04 -5.54 6.76
CA SER A 81 -10.14 -6.70 6.87
C SER A 81 -9.72 -7.00 8.31
N THR A 82 -9.28 -8.23 8.56
CA THR A 82 -8.66 -8.67 9.83
C THR A 82 -7.43 -7.81 10.17
N PHE A 83 -6.57 -7.53 9.19
CA PHE A 83 -5.38 -6.69 9.36
C PHE A 83 -5.71 -5.27 9.85
N VAL A 84 -6.78 -4.66 9.33
CA VAL A 84 -7.25 -3.34 9.80
C VAL A 84 -7.82 -3.44 11.22
N SER A 85 -8.55 -4.52 11.53
CA SER A 85 -9.04 -4.79 12.90
C SER A 85 -7.89 -4.85 13.92
N GLU A 86 -6.87 -5.67 13.63
CA GLU A 86 -5.69 -5.83 14.48
C GLU A 86 -4.87 -4.53 14.60
N CYS A 87 -4.71 -3.77 13.51
CA CYS A 87 -4.03 -2.48 13.56
C CYS A 87 -4.76 -1.47 14.44
N ILE A 88 -6.08 -1.35 14.33
CA ILE A 88 -6.87 -0.42 15.15
C ILE A 88 -6.86 -0.85 16.62
N LEU A 89 -7.00 -2.16 16.91
CA LEU A 89 -6.87 -2.69 18.28
C LEU A 89 -5.46 -2.55 18.86
N ARG A 90 -4.41 -2.50 18.03
CA ARG A 90 -3.04 -2.25 18.47
C ARG A 90 -2.73 -0.76 18.67
N MET A 91 -3.35 0.13 17.90
CA MET A 91 -2.99 1.56 17.86
C MET A 91 -3.95 2.49 18.62
N PHE A 92 -5.24 2.14 18.73
CA PHE A 92 -6.29 3.05 19.22
C PHE A 92 -7.25 2.41 20.23
N ARG A 93 -6.92 1.24 20.80
CA ARG A 93 -7.81 0.52 21.73
C ARG A 93 -8.14 1.32 23.00
N GLU A 94 -7.20 2.09 23.51
CA GLU A 94 -7.42 2.93 24.70
C GLU A 94 -8.22 4.19 24.37
N ASP A 95 -7.96 4.83 23.22
CA ASP A 95 -8.76 5.93 22.70
C ASP A 95 -10.21 5.51 22.47
N LEU A 96 -10.43 4.38 21.76
CA LEU A 96 -11.76 3.82 21.51
C LEU A 96 -12.48 3.46 22.81
N ARG A 97 -11.80 2.79 23.75
CA ARG A 97 -12.41 2.46 25.05
C ARG A 97 -12.86 3.72 25.80
N SER A 98 -12.02 4.74 25.80
CA SER A 98 -12.28 5.99 26.51
C SER A 98 -13.39 6.82 25.85
N VAL A 99 -13.44 6.89 24.51
CA VAL A 99 -14.53 7.61 23.81
C VAL A 99 -15.86 6.85 23.86
N VAL A 100 -15.85 5.51 23.88
CA VAL A 100 -17.08 4.72 24.06
C VAL A 100 -17.66 4.92 25.47
N SER A 101 -16.84 4.88 26.52
CA SER A 101 -17.26 5.25 27.89
C SER A 101 -17.75 6.71 27.97
N GLU A 102 -17.06 7.66 27.32
CA GLU A 102 -17.44 9.08 27.30
C GLU A 102 -18.78 9.36 26.60
N VAL A 103 -19.09 8.66 25.50
CA VAL A 103 -20.27 8.95 24.65
C VAL A 103 -21.47 8.05 24.93
N PHE A 104 -21.25 6.80 25.37
CA PHE A 104 -22.31 5.82 25.64
C PHE A 104 -22.49 5.50 27.14
N GLY A 105 -21.50 5.83 27.99
CA GLY A 105 -21.54 5.62 29.43
C GLY A 105 -20.83 4.36 29.91
N ASP A 106 -20.53 4.34 31.22
CA ASP A 106 -19.78 3.25 31.85
C ASP A 106 -20.61 1.98 31.97
N GLY A 107 -20.26 1.03 31.09
CA GLY A 107 -20.96 -0.25 30.88
C GLY A 107 -20.81 -0.72 29.44
N TRP A 108 -20.70 0.22 28.49
CA TRP A 108 -20.64 -0.09 27.07
C TRP A 108 -19.33 -0.72 26.63
N GLY A 109 -19.44 -1.84 25.91
CA GLY A 109 -18.32 -2.49 25.24
C GLY A 109 -18.13 -1.99 23.79
N PHE A 110 -16.98 -2.30 23.20
CA PHE A 110 -16.82 -2.23 21.75
C PHE A 110 -16.13 -3.49 21.21
N GLU A 111 -16.51 -3.88 20.00
CA GLU A 111 -15.98 -5.06 19.30
C GLU A 111 -15.67 -4.69 17.86
N LEU A 112 -14.47 -5.00 17.37
CA LEU A 112 -14.17 -4.84 15.94
C LEU A 112 -14.54 -6.12 15.20
N HIS A 113 -15.53 -5.99 14.32
CA HIS A 113 -15.99 -7.09 13.47
C HIS A 113 -15.50 -6.84 12.05
N VAL A 114 -14.89 -7.85 11.44
CA VAL A 114 -14.56 -7.78 10.01
C VAL A 114 -15.87 -7.99 9.25
N ALA A 115 -16.20 -7.07 8.34
CA ALA A 115 -17.45 -7.10 7.60
C ALA A 115 -17.50 -8.30 6.63
N GLN A 116 -17.98 -9.45 7.12
CA GLN A 116 -18.34 -10.58 6.27
C GLN A 116 -19.60 -10.21 5.47
N ALA A 117 -19.61 -10.53 4.17
CA ALA A 117 -20.79 -10.32 3.33
C ALA A 117 -21.95 -11.18 3.86
N THR A 118 -22.96 -10.54 4.45
CA THR A 118 -24.04 -11.23 5.15
C THR A 118 -24.89 -12.02 4.16
N PRO A 119 -25.09 -13.34 4.36
CA PRO A 119 -25.98 -14.11 3.49
C PRO A 119 -27.44 -13.74 3.80
N THR A 120 -28.06 -12.96 2.91
CA THR A 120 -29.48 -12.61 2.99
C THR A 120 -30.33 -13.88 3.02
N GLN A 121 -31.13 -14.06 4.06
CA GLN A 121 -32.06 -15.19 4.15
C GLN A 121 -33.20 -15.00 3.14
N GLU A 122 -33.24 -15.83 2.10
CA GLU A 122 -34.37 -15.85 1.16
C GLU A 122 -35.62 -16.43 1.83
N THR A 123 -36.62 -15.58 2.07
CA THR A 123 -37.97 -16.00 2.43
C THR A 123 -38.62 -16.70 1.24
N ASN A 124 -38.55 -18.04 1.19
CA ASN A 124 -39.13 -18.87 0.14
C ASN A 124 -40.62 -18.52 -0.14
N PRO A 125 -40.97 -18.02 -1.34
CA PRO A 125 -42.33 -18.04 -1.83
C PRO A 125 -42.62 -19.42 -2.41
N THR A 126 -43.54 -20.17 -1.81
CA THR A 126 -43.91 -21.51 -2.28
C THR A 126 -44.48 -21.46 -3.70
N CYS A 127 -43.97 -22.28 -4.62
CA CYS A 127 -44.59 -22.52 -5.92
C CYS A 127 -44.68 -24.02 -6.22
N SER A 128 -45.75 -24.42 -6.91
CA SER A 128 -46.26 -25.79 -6.97
C SER A 128 -45.52 -26.70 -7.94
N LYS A 129 -45.46 -28.00 -7.60
CA LYS A 129 -45.20 -29.07 -8.56
C LYS A 129 -46.40 -29.19 -9.51
N GLU A 130 -46.15 -29.30 -10.82
CA GLU A 130 -47.14 -29.78 -11.78
C GLU A 130 -46.46 -30.67 -12.85
N ASN A 131 -47.16 -31.70 -13.35
CA ASN A 131 -46.57 -32.77 -14.17
C ASN A 131 -46.88 -32.65 -15.67
N SER A 132 -45.86 -32.74 -16.53
CA SER A 132 -45.98 -33.39 -17.86
C SER A 132 -44.59 -33.71 -18.45
N ARG A 133 -44.20 -34.98 -18.66
CA ARG A 133 -44.68 -36.01 -19.63
C ARG A 133 -44.11 -35.88 -21.07
N ARG A 134 -43.01 -36.60 -21.33
CA ARG A 134 -42.82 -37.68 -22.36
C ARG A 134 -41.57 -37.58 -23.25
N LYS A 135 -40.79 -38.68 -23.24
CA LYS A 135 -40.08 -39.33 -24.39
C LYS A 135 -38.95 -38.52 -25.09
N SER A 136 -37.89 -39.12 -25.64
CA SER A 136 -37.50 -40.54 -25.78
C SER A 136 -35.97 -40.72 -25.91
N ALA A 137 -35.48 -41.92 -25.56
CA ALA A 137 -34.16 -42.47 -25.88
C ALA A 137 -34.19 -43.14 -27.31
N PRO A 138 -33.16 -43.86 -27.85
CA PRO A 138 -31.96 -44.40 -27.19
C PRO A 138 -30.61 -44.40 -27.98
N GLY A 139 -29.55 -44.89 -27.31
CA GLY A 139 -28.27 -45.34 -27.91
C GLY A 139 -27.03 -44.57 -27.42
N GLY A 140 -25.90 -45.20 -27.06
CA GLY A 140 -25.63 -46.63 -26.86
C GLY A 140 -24.12 -46.94 -26.68
N ARG A 141 -23.80 -48.01 -25.90
CA ARG A 141 -22.46 -48.64 -25.71
C ARG A 141 -21.37 -47.89 -24.87
N LYS A 142 -21.50 -48.10 -23.55
CA LYS A 142 -20.54 -48.55 -22.49
C LYS A 142 -18.97 -48.46 -22.60
N PRO A 143 -18.24 -48.53 -21.45
CA PRO A 143 -16.80 -48.22 -21.27
C PRO A 143 -15.89 -49.48 -21.20
N PRO A 144 -14.61 -49.37 -20.73
CA PRO A 144 -14.24 -49.50 -19.28
C PRO A 144 -13.45 -48.26 -18.74
N GLU A 145 -13.26 -47.95 -17.43
CA GLU A 145 -13.32 -48.63 -16.10
C GLU A 145 -11.92 -48.86 -15.45
N ILE A 146 -11.88 -49.05 -14.11
CA ILE A 146 -10.72 -49.17 -13.17
C ILE A 146 -10.18 -47.79 -12.68
N ALA A 147 -9.97 -47.48 -11.38
CA ALA A 147 -10.31 -48.17 -10.11
C ALA A 147 -10.33 -47.21 -8.86
N TYR A 148 -10.05 -47.76 -7.67
CA TYR A 148 -10.23 -47.28 -6.27
C TYR A 148 -8.88 -46.81 -5.62
N HIS A 149 -8.72 -46.31 -4.37
CA HIS A 149 -9.52 -46.11 -3.12
C HIS A 149 -9.25 -44.67 -2.55
N GLY A 150 -9.46 -44.17 -1.30
CA GLY A 150 -10.03 -44.58 0.03
C GLY A 150 -9.68 -43.45 1.07
N VAL A 151 -10.33 -43.10 2.21
CA VAL A 151 -11.36 -43.64 3.18
C VAL A 151 -10.73 -44.27 4.46
N PRO A 152 -11.12 -43.93 5.74
CA PRO A 152 -11.87 -42.75 6.27
C PRO A 152 -11.69 -42.31 7.80
N ILE A 153 -12.49 -41.31 8.26
CA ILE A 153 -12.97 -40.83 9.64
C ILE A 153 -12.14 -40.92 10.96
N GLN A 154 -12.22 -39.88 11.83
CA GLN A 154 -12.97 -39.87 13.14
C GLN A 154 -12.85 -38.55 13.98
N SER A 155 -13.79 -38.30 14.92
CA SER A 155 -13.78 -37.20 15.92
C SER A 155 -14.66 -37.53 17.15
N PRO A 156 -14.26 -37.09 18.37
CA PRO A 156 -15.10 -36.24 19.26
C PRO A 156 -14.26 -35.14 19.97
N GLY A 157 -14.73 -34.26 20.87
CA GLY A 157 -16.04 -34.02 21.52
C GLY A 157 -15.97 -32.87 22.56
N GLN A 158 -16.93 -32.79 23.50
CA GLN A 158 -16.96 -31.86 24.68
C GLN A 158 -17.51 -32.58 25.94
N PRO A 159 -17.34 -32.03 27.16
CA PRO A 159 -18.46 -31.32 27.81
C PRO A 159 -18.06 -30.13 28.75
N SER A 160 -19.06 -29.54 29.42
CA SER A 160 -19.00 -28.45 30.44
C SER A 160 -19.99 -28.78 31.59
N PRO A 161 -20.35 -27.90 32.57
CA PRO A 161 -19.76 -26.67 33.12
C PRO A 161 -19.66 -26.66 34.68
N GLY A 162 -19.33 -25.52 35.33
CA GLY A 162 -19.41 -25.33 36.80
C GLY A 162 -19.20 -23.88 37.29
N GLN A 163 -19.80 -23.50 38.42
CA GLN A 163 -19.87 -22.14 39.04
C GLN A 163 -20.07 -22.30 40.59
N PRO A 164 -20.14 -21.24 41.47
CA PRO A 164 -19.89 -19.79 41.30
C PRO A 164 -19.13 -19.09 42.48
N SER A 165 -19.07 -17.73 42.43
CA SER A 165 -19.36 -16.77 43.54
C SER A 165 -18.25 -16.01 44.33
N VAL A 166 -18.69 -14.84 44.84
CA VAL A 166 -18.15 -13.93 45.90
C VAL A 166 -17.21 -12.77 45.48
N VAL A 167 -17.50 -11.60 46.07
CA VAL A 167 -16.95 -10.22 46.00
C VAL A 167 -16.95 -9.63 47.44
N PRO A 168 -16.54 -8.38 47.79
CA PRO A 168 -16.20 -7.17 47.01
C PRO A 168 -14.73 -6.70 47.32
N ASP A 169 -14.28 -5.45 47.58
CA ASP A 169 -14.90 -4.11 47.71
C ASP A 169 -13.88 -2.95 47.60
N SER A 170 -14.39 -1.71 47.64
CA SER A 170 -13.78 -0.41 48.04
C SER A 170 -12.45 0.05 47.40
N SER A 171 -12.35 1.17 46.65
CA SER A 171 -12.83 2.58 46.79
C SER A 171 -11.86 3.52 47.51
N LEU A 172 -11.46 4.63 46.87
CA LEU A 172 -11.54 6.03 47.38
C LEU A 172 -10.82 7.04 46.45
N LEU A 173 -11.47 8.21 46.26
CA LEU A 173 -10.91 9.46 45.71
C LEU A 173 -10.38 10.32 46.89
N PRO A 174 -9.47 11.32 46.71
CA PRO A 174 -9.87 12.63 46.15
C PRO A 174 -8.80 13.42 45.35
N SER A 175 -9.24 14.49 44.69
CA SER A 175 -8.42 15.63 44.21
C SER A 175 -8.28 16.71 45.31
N PRO A 176 -7.47 17.79 45.14
CA PRO A 176 -8.03 19.00 44.52
C PRO A 176 -7.04 19.98 43.81
N SER A 177 -7.38 20.35 42.57
CA SER A 177 -7.57 21.75 42.11
C SER A 177 -6.34 22.74 42.11
N PRO A 178 -6.43 24.05 41.76
CA PRO A 178 -5.62 24.58 40.63
C PRO A 178 -4.89 25.94 40.84
N VAL A 179 -4.02 26.34 39.90
CA VAL A 179 -3.47 27.73 39.83
C VAL A 179 -3.32 28.25 38.38
N ASN A 180 -4.18 29.23 38.06
CA ASN A 180 -4.10 30.39 37.13
C ASN A 180 -3.11 30.49 35.93
N ALA A 181 -3.62 31.09 34.85
CA ALA A 181 -2.88 31.77 33.76
C ALA A 181 -2.28 33.13 34.25
N ILE A 182 -1.65 34.04 33.49
CA ILE A 182 -1.73 34.57 32.08
C ILE A 182 -0.40 35.37 31.81
N PRO A 183 -0.14 36.14 30.72
CA PRO A 183 -0.74 36.30 29.38
C PRO A 183 0.27 36.27 28.18
N LEU A 184 -0.18 36.74 27.01
CA LEU A 184 0.49 36.77 25.69
C LEU A 184 1.19 38.12 25.38
N ALA A 185 2.39 38.11 24.75
CA ALA A 185 3.05 39.23 24.02
C ALA A 185 4.39 38.75 23.42
N ALA A 186 5.00 39.29 22.35
CA ALA A 186 4.55 40.14 21.23
C ALA A 186 5.60 40.04 20.07
N VAL A 187 5.31 40.57 18.88
CA VAL A 187 6.18 40.52 17.67
C VAL A 187 7.03 41.79 17.52
N PRO A 188 8.25 41.69 16.96
CA PRO A 188 8.78 42.76 16.09
C PRO A 188 9.27 42.25 14.72
N GLN A 189 9.14 43.10 13.70
CA GLN A 189 9.81 42.95 12.38
C GLN A 189 11.06 43.85 12.32
N ALA A 190 12.04 43.50 11.47
CA ALA A 190 13.05 44.46 11.00
C ALA A 190 13.59 44.10 9.60
N SER A 191 13.82 45.14 8.81
CA SER A 191 14.45 45.24 7.49
C SER A 191 15.76 44.46 7.27
N GLY A 192 16.02 44.06 6.02
CA GLY A 192 17.38 43.76 5.52
C GLY A 192 18.03 44.97 4.84
N PRO A 193 19.20 44.78 4.20
CA PRO A 193 19.54 45.50 2.97
C PRO A 193 20.04 44.56 1.84
N THR A 194 20.29 45.14 0.66
CA THR A 194 20.84 44.48 -0.54
C THR A 194 22.37 44.42 -0.53
N ASP A 195 22.95 43.50 -1.32
CA ASP A 195 23.71 43.84 -2.54
C ASP A 195 24.22 42.56 -3.26
N CYS A 196 24.77 42.71 -4.47
CA CYS A 196 25.13 41.62 -5.39
C CYS A 196 26.65 41.38 -5.48
N ASP A 197 27.07 40.16 -5.83
CA ASP A 197 27.66 39.92 -7.17
C ASP A 197 27.83 38.43 -7.53
N PRO A 198 27.99 38.06 -8.83
CA PRO A 198 27.91 36.68 -9.29
C PRO A 198 29.26 36.04 -9.68
N ALA A 199 29.49 34.79 -9.25
CA ALA A 199 30.48 33.91 -9.87
C ALA A 199 30.14 32.42 -9.66
N ILE A 200 29.71 31.74 -10.73
CA ILE A 200 30.18 30.43 -11.26
C ILE A 200 29.28 30.13 -12.48
N GLN A 201 29.86 30.15 -13.68
CA GLN A 201 29.26 29.60 -14.90
C GLN A 201 30.24 28.63 -15.56
N THR A 202 29.70 27.78 -16.44
CA THR A 202 30.44 27.00 -17.45
C THR A 202 31.31 25.84 -16.93
N LEU A 203 30.74 24.63 -16.99
CA LEU A 203 31.47 23.43 -17.42
C LEU A 203 30.48 22.34 -17.89
N ALA A 204 30.06 22.44 -19.15
CA ALA A 204 29.12 21.49 -19.76
C ALA A 204 29.48 21.23 -21.24
N GLY A 205 30.51 20.40 -21.46
CA GLY A 205 30.90 19.89 -22.78
C GLY A 205 30.44 18.44 -23.00
N PRO A 206 30.09 18.04 -24.23
CA PRO A 206 29.63 16.67 -24.51
C PRO A 206 30.81 15.66 -24.48
N LEU A 207 30.62 14.54 -23.79
CA LEU A 207 31.59 13.44 -23.79
C LEU A 207 31.62 12.72 -25.14
N ARG A 208 32.82 12.50 -25.65
CA ARG A 208 33.10 11.93 -26.98
C ARG A 208 33.14 10.40 -26.88
N LEU A 209 32.23 9.71 -27.56
CA LEU A 209 32.28 8.25 -27.68
C LEU A 209 33.54 7.82 -28.45
N VAL A 210 34.35 6.96 -27.85
CA VAL A 210 35.48 6.27 -28.47
C VAL A 210 35.16 4.77 -28.46
N ARG A 211 35.34 4.11 -29.61
CA ARG A 211 35.27 2.64 -29.71
C ARG A 211 36.66 2.05 -29.47
N PRO A 212 36.78 0.90 -28.80
CA PRO A 212 37.98 0.08 -28.88
C PRO A 212 37.99 -0.69 -30.22
N GLU A 213 39.13 -0.73 -30.90
CA GLU A 213 39.44 -1.73 -31.93
C GLU A 213 40.79 -2.40 -31.62
N ASP A 214 40.97 -3.57 -32.21
CA ASP A 214 41.86 -4.63 -31.76
C ASP A 214 43.38 -4.40 -31.89
N SER A 215 44.10 -5.16 -31.04
CA SER A 215 45.22 -6.06 -31.43
C SER A 215 46.70 -5.72 -31.14
N ARG A 216 47.30 -6.66 -30.37
CA ARG A 216 48.51 -7.46 -30.68
C ARG A 216 49.94 -6.91 -30.49
N SER A 217 50.58 -7.54 -29.49
CA SER A 217 51.78 -8.40 -29.62
C SER A 217 53.16 -7.87 -29.19
N ALA A 218 53.99 -8.86 -28.78
CA ALA A 218 55.45 -8.86 -28.69
C ALA A 218 56.15 -8.06 -27.56
N ASP A 219 57.18 -8.57 -26.86
CA ASP A 219 57.61 -9.98 -26.66
C ASP A 219 58.68 -10.12 -25.54
N ILE A 220 59.06 -11.37 -25.22
CA ILE A 220 60.35 -11.83 -24.64
C ILE A 220 60.66 -11.57 -23.13
N GLN A 221 61.14 -12.66 -22.47
CA GLN A 221 61.75 -12.75 -21.13
C GLN A 221 63.27 -13.10 -21.27
N PRO A 222 64.04 -13.57 -20.25
CA PRO A 222 63.96 -13.45 -18.78
C PRO A 222 65.28 -12.91 -18.15
N GLY A 223 65.36 -12.80 -16.80
CA GLY A 223 66.63 -12.56 -16.10
C GLY A 223 66.59 -12.74 -14.58
N HIS A 224 67.34 -13.72 -14.07
CA HIS A 224 67.62 -14.02 -12.65
C HIS A 224 69.02 -14.70 -12.56
N PRO A 225 69.72 -14.81 -11.40
CA PRO A 225 69.16 -14.98 -10.05
C PRO A 225 69.87 -14.23 -8.88
N ASP A 226 69.43 -14.56 -7.65
CA ASP A 226 70.15 -14.59 -6.36
C ASP A 226 70.79 -13.34 -5.69
N ALA A 227 70.29 -13.00 -4.49
CA ALA A 227 70.98 -13.20 -3.18
C ALA A 227 70.72 -12.13 -2.10
N LYS A 228 69.94 -12.51 -1.05
CA LYS A 228 70.02 -12.10 0.37
C LYS A 228 70.21 -10.60 0.75
N GLY A 229 69.16 -10.01 1.32
CA GLY A 229 69.22 -8.80 2.15
C GLY A 229 68.04 -8.74 3.13
N SER A 230 68.27 -8.36 4.39
CA SER A 230 67.28 -8.50 5.47
C SER A 230 66.37 -7.28 5.67
N ALA A 231 65.09 -7.54 5.93
CA ALA A 231 64.16 -6.74 6.75
C ALA A 231 64.02 -5.23 6.47
N SER A 232 62.86 -4.87 5.91
CA SER A 232 62.27 -3.52 6.04
C SER A 232 60.79 -3.64 6.41
N GLN A 233 60.29 -2.66 7.15
CA GLN A 233 58.85 -2.49 7.37
C GLN A 233 58.23 -1.94 6.08
N GLY A 234 57.23 -2.61 5.54
CA GLY A 234 56.51 -2.19 4.34
C GLY A 234 55.01 -2.23 4.57
N THR A 235 54.41 -1.09 4.93
CA THR A 235 52.96 -0.93 4.90
C THR A 235 52.49 -1.07 3.46
N LEU A 236 51.76 -2.13 3.13
CA LEU A 236 51.17 -2.28 1.80
C LEU A 236 50.07 -1.24 1.64
N HIS A 237 50.40 -0.14 0.97
CA HIS A 237 49.44 0.89 0.60
C HIS A 237 48.45 0.34 -0.44
N ASP A 238 47.18 0.30 -0.06
CA ASP A 238 46.05 0.13 -0.97
C ASP A 238 45.86 1.42 -1.79
N ASP A 239 46.75 1.66 -2.75
CA ASP A 239 46.58 2.71 -3.76
C ASP A 239 45.58 2.28 -4.85
N GLY A 240 44.53 1.54 -4.44
CA GLY A 240 43.38 1.10 -5.20
C GLY A 240 42.45 2.25 -5.56
N ASN A 241 42.91 3.05 -6.52
CA ASN A 241 42.23 4.06 -7.31
C ASN A 241 41.41 5.12 -6.54
N SER A 242 42.06 6.24 -6.22
CA SER A 242 41.41 7.44 -5.68
C SER A 242 40.37 8.05 -6.63
N GLN A 243 40.54 7.90 -7.95
CA GLN A 243 39.60 8.44 -8.94
C GLN A 243 38.26 7.69 -8.94
N ASP A 244 38.26 6.35 -8.86
CA ASP A 244 37.01 5.58 -8.73
C ASP A 244 36.24 5.97 -7.47
N ARG A 245 36.97 6.11 -6.34
CA ARG A 245 36.40 6.55 -5.05
C ARG A 245 35.81 7.97 -5.12
N GLU A 246 36.27 8.82 -6.04
CA GLU A 246 35.73 10.15 -6.28
C GLU A 246 34.55 10.14 -7.27
N ILE A 247 34.62 9.33 -8.33
CA ILE A 247 33.50 9.09 -9.26
C ILE A 247 32.29 8.52 -8.51
N ASP A 248 32.50 7.52 -7.65
CA ASP A 248 31.43 6.95 -6.82
C ASP A 248 30.82 7.99 -5.86
N ARG A 249 31.64 8.88 -5.27
CA ARG A 249 31.15 9.99 -4.45
C ARG A 249 30.29 10.96 -5.26
N LEU A 250 30.71 11.33 -6.47
CA LEU A 250 29.97 12.24 -7.35
C LEU A 250 28.65 11.61 -7.85
N VAL A 251 28.67 10.32 -8.20
CA VAL A 251 27.47 9.54 -8.57
C VAL A 251 26.53 9.40 -7.37
N ALA A 252 27.06 9.15 -6.16
CA ALA A 252 26.26 9.11 -4.94
C ALA A 252 25.66 10.48 -4.59
N MET A 253 26.41 11.58 -4.70
CA MET A 253 25.91 12.94 -4.48
C MET A 253 24.80 13.30 -5.46
N ARG A 254 24.95 12.98 -6.76
CA ARG A 254 23.89 13.19 -7.75
C ARG A 254 22.63 12.38 -7.41
N ARG A 255 22.77 11.09 -7.10
CA ARG A 255 21.66 10.22 -6.64
C ARG A 255 21.01 10.69 -5.34
N GLN A 256 21.69 11.49 -4.51
CA GLN A 256 21.14 12.11 -3.31
C GLN A 256 20.40 13.43 -3.62
N GLN A 257 20.88 14.24 -4.55
CA GLN A 257 20.18 15.44 -5.04
C GLN A 257 18.86 15.08 -5.72
N GLU A 258 18.85 14.06 -6.59
CA GLU A 258 17.67 13.58 -7.34
C GLU A 258 16.58 12.92 -6.47
N ARG A 259 16.81 12.75 -5.16
CA ARG A 259 15.95 11.94 -4.26
C ARG A 259 15.72 12.59 -2.89
N ARG A 260 15.59 13.91 -2.88
CA ARG A 260 15.28 14.68 -1.67
C ARG A 260 13.88 14.36 -1.14
N TRP A 261 13.75 14.38 0.18
CA TRP A 261 12.47 14.25 0.90
C TRP A 261 11.39 15.19 0.36
N ASP A 262 11.74 16.46 0.14
CA ASP A 262 10.84 17.53 -0.31
C ASP A 262 10.37 17.38 -1.77
N GLU A 263 11.06 16.54 -2.55
CA GLU A 263 10.78 16.32 -3.98
C GLU A 263 9.85 15.13 -4.22
N PHE A 264 9.55 14.32 -3.19
CA PHE A 264 8.55 13.27 -3.26
C PHE A 264 7.14 13.87 -3.46
N ILE A 265 6.30 13.23 -4.29
CA ILE A 265 4.94 13.70 -4.59
C ILE A 265 3.95 12.77 -3.90
N VAL A 266 3.17 13.31 -2.97
CA VAL A 266 2.22 12.53 -2.16
C VAL A 266 0.86 12.44 -2.88
N GLY A 267 0.49 11.22 -3.28
CA GLY A 267 -0.80 10.90 -3.91
C GLY A 267 -1.56 9.83 -3.11
N ALA A 268 -2.76 9.45 -3.55
CA ALA A 268 -3.58 8.46 -2.84
C ALA A 268 -2.85 7.11 -2.70
N HIS A 269 -2.25 6.64 -3.80
CA HIS A 269 -1.49 5.41 -3.95
C HIS A 269 -0.23 5.28 -3.04
N ASN A 270 0.26 6.39 -2.45
CA ASN A 270 1.47 6.39 -1.62
C ASN A 270 1.32 7.05 -0.23
N ARG A 271 0.17 7.68 0.05
CA ARG A 271 -0.08 8.46 1.28
C ARG A 271 0.17 7.66 2.56
N PHE A 272 -0.20 6.38 2.59
CA PHE A 272 -0.02 5.54 3.79
C PHE A 272 1.47 5.34 4.14
N ALA A 273 2.31 5.00 3.15
CA ALA A 273 3.75 4.89 3.34
C ALA A 273 4.39 6.23 3.70
N TRP A 274 3.94 7.34 3.09
CA TRP A 274 4.37 8.68 3.45
C TRP A 274 4.07 9.02 4.92
N THR A 275 2.83 8.78 5.38
CA THR A 275 2.44 9.03 6.78
C THR A 275 3.24 8.15 7.76
N ALA A 276 3.50 6.88 7.44
CA ALA A 276 4.38 6.03 8.25
C ALA A 276 5.80 6.60 8.34
N CYS A 277 6.34 7.12 7.24
CA CYS A 277 7.65 7.78 7.22
C CYS A 277 7.66 9.09 8.02
N GLN A 278 6.57 9.85 8.04
CA GLN A 278 6.42 11.03 8.91
C GLN A 278 6.38 10.64 10.40
N MET A 279 5.64 9.60 10.77
CA MET A 279 5.62 9.10 12.16
C MET A 279 7.01 8.61 12.60
N VAL A 280 7.79 7.99 11.70
CA VAL A 280 9.21 7.67 11.95
C VAL A 280 10.07 8.93 12.08
N LEU A 281 9.82 10.02 11.34
CA LEU A 281 10.55 11.30 11.53
C LEU A 281 10.23 12.01 12.85
N GLU A 282 9.02 11.83 13.38
CA GLU A 282 8.61 12.34 14.68
C GLU A 282 9.26 11.53 15.81
N ARG A 283 9.23 10.20 15.72
CA ARG A 283 9.64 9.27 16.80
C ARG A 283 10.31 7.99 16.26
N PRO A 284 11.58 8.06 15.82
CA PRO A 284 12.34 6.88 15.39
C PRO A 284 12.37 5.80 16.48
N GLY A 285 12.20 4.54 16.09
CA GLY A 285 12.15 3.39 16.98
C GLY A 285 10.74 3.01 17.44
N GLN A 286 9.78 3.95 17.49
CA GLN A 286 8.41 3.64 17.92
C GLN A 286 7.66 2.76 16.90
N ILE A 287 8.01 2.85 15.61
CA ILE A 287 7.41 2.08 14.52
C ILE A 287 8.53 1.28 13.84
N SER A 288 9.00 0.24 14.53
CA SER A 288 10.17 -0.55 14.13
C SER A 288 9.84 -2.04 14.26
N PRO A 289 10.06 -2.88 13.23
CA PRO A 289 10.53 -2.53 11.89
C PRO A 289 9.44 -1.89 11.02
N LEU A 290 9.84 -1.02 10.09
CA LEU A 290 8.99 -0.52 9.01
C LEU A 290 9.36 -1.24 7.70
N LEU A 291 8.40 -1.89 7.05
CA LEU A 291 8.55 -2.48 5.71
C LEU A 291 7.79 -1.65 4.67
N ILE A 292 8.51 -1.05 3.73
CA ILE A 292 7.94 -0.34 2.57
C ILE A 292 7.98 -1.28 1.36
N HIS A 293 6.84 -1.57 0.73
CA HIS A 293 6.81 -2.47 -0.44
C HIS A 293 5.92 -1.98 -1.57
N GLY A 294 6.00 -2.65 -2.72
CA GLY A 294 5.28 -2.30 -3.94
C GLY A 294 6.14 -2.55 -5.18
N PRO A 295 5.60 -2.42 -6.40
CA PRO A 295 6.33 -2.77 -7.63
C PRO A 295 7.57 -1.88 -7.88
N HIS A 296 8.29 -2.15 -8.97
CA HIS A 296 9.38 -1.27 -9.40
C HIS A 296 8.83 0.11 -9.81
N GLY A 297 9.65 1.15 -9.72
CA GLY A 297 9.28 2.49 -10.21
C GLY A 297 8.42 3.37 -9.30
N VAL A 298 7.72 2.83 -8.30
CA VAL A 298 6.80 3.60 -7.44
C VAL A 298 7.46 4.48 -6.36
N GLY A 299 8.76 4.76 -6.48
CA GLY A 299 9.47 5.69 -5.59
C GLY A 299 9.91 5.16 -4.22
N LYS A 300 9.82 3.86 -3.93
CA LYS A 300 10.22 3.29 -2.62
C LYS A 300 11.62 3.71 -2.14
N THR A 301 12.63 3.54 -2.99
CA THR A 301 14.02 3.97 -2.77
C THR A 301 14.14 5.47 -2.49
N HIS A 302 13.34 6.31 -3.17
CA HIS A 302 13.30 7.76 -2.94
C HIS A 302 12.79 8.05 -1.53
N LEU A 303 11.66 7.46 -1.15
CA LEU A 303 11.07 7.65 0.17
C LEU A 303 12.00 7.18 1.29
N ALA A 304 12.57 5.97 1.18
CA ALA A 304 13.48 5.41 2.19
C ALA A 304 14.82 6.16 2.28
N LEU A 305 15.40 6.60 1.16
CA LEU A 305 16.62 7.41 1.14
C LEU A 305 16.36 8.82 1.68
N GLY A 306 15.28 9.48 1.26
CA GLY A 306 14.87 10.80 1.73
C GLY A 306 14.61 10.81 3.24
N LEU A 307 13.96 9.76 3.76
CA LEU A 307 13.77 9.53 5.20
C LEU A 307 15.12 9.40 5.92
N SER A 308 16.04 8.57 5.41
CA SER A 308 17.40 8.41 5.98
C SER A 308 18.18 9.74 5.99
N GLN A 309 18.10 10.53 4.92
CA GLN A 309 18.70 11.88 4.85
C GLN A 309 18.09 12.83 5.88
N ARG A 310 16.75 12.87 5.98
CA ARG A 310 16.01 13.79 6.85
C ARG A 310 16.24 13.49 8.34
N LEU A 311 16.36 12.22 8.71
CA LEU A 311 16.76 11.78 10.05
C LEU A 311 18.18 12.25 10.43
N LYS A 312 19.14 12.18 9.50
CA LYS A 312 20.50 12.72 9.72
C LYS A 312 20.50 14.22 9.93
N GLN A 313 19.71 14.95 9.12
CA GLN A 313 19.60 16.42 9.22
C GLN A 313 19.07 16.90 10.58
N GLN A 314 18.23 16.12 11.26
CA GLN A 314 17.73 16.43 12.61
C GLN A 314 18.82 16.38 13.71
N GLN A 315 20.08 16.06 13.38
CA GLN A 315 21.28 16.02 14.25
C GLN A 315 21.24 15.03 15.44
N ARG A 316 20.06 14.47 15.76
CA ARG A 316 19.78 13.50 16.84
C ARG A 316 20.00 12.04 16.43
N TYR A 317 20.03 11.76 15.12
CA TYR A 317 20.16 10.42 14.54
C TYR A 317 21.33 10.35 13.55
N ARG A 318 22.54 10.63 14.05
CA ARG A 318 23.75 10.75 13.21
C ARG A 318 24.23 9.38 12.70
N ARG A 319 24.02 8.31 13.46
CA ARG A 319 24.41 6.94 13.11
C ARG A 319 23.29 6.25 12.33
N ALA A 320 22.90 6.86 11.21
CA ALA A 320 21.95 6.29 10.26
C ALA A 320 22.67 5.70 9.05
N ILE A 321 22.44 4.42 8.73
CA ILE A 321 23.00 3.74 7.56
C ILE A 321 21.89 3.44 6.54
N PHE A 322 22.23 3.62 5.27
CA PHE A 322 21.44 3.19 4.12
C PHE A 322 22.33 2.30 3.25
N LEU A 323 21.85 1.11 2.88
CA LEU A 323 22.50 0.18 1.95
C LEU A 323 21.47 -0.70 1.24
N THR A 324 21.86 -1.46 0.22
CA THR A 324 21.01 -2.50 -0.38
C THR A 324 21.21 -3.87 0.30
N GLY A 325 20.23 -4.78 0.16
CA GLY A 325 20.39 -6.19 0.56
C GLY A 325 21.52 -6.91 -0.18
N GLU A 326 21.84 -6.46 -1.39
CA GLU A 326 23.03 -6.91 -2.14
C GLU A 326 24.33 -6.43 -1.49
N GLN A 327 24.45 -5.15 -1.13
CA GLN A 327 25.62 -4.63 -0.42
C GLN A 327 25.82 -5.33 0.94
N PHE A 328 24.72 -5.57 1.68
CA PHE A 328 24.77 -6.34 2.93
C PHE A 328 25.24 -7.79 2.68
N THR A 329 24.82 -8.42 1.58
CA THR A 329 25.30 -9.75 1.18
C THR A 329 26.80 -9.75 0.90
N ILE A 330 27.29 -8.79 0.11
CA ILE A 330 28.68 -8.72 -0.34
C ILE A 330 29.60 -8.56 0.88
N GLU A 331 29.35 -7.54 1.70
CA GLU A 331 30.16 -7.29 2.90
C GLU A 331 30.09 -8.44 3.91
N TYR A 332 28.92 -9.08 4.08
CA TYR A 332 28.80 -10.29 4.91
C TYR A 332 29.71 -11.41 4.38
N THR A 333 29.72 -11.63 3.07
CA THR A 333 30.47 -12.71 2.41
C THR A 333 31.98 -12.47 2.46
N GLU A 334 32.41 -11.22 2.34
CA GLU A 334 33.82 -10.82 2.48
C GLU A 334 34.31 -11.01 3.92
N ASN A 335 33.55 -10.50 4.90
CA ASN A 335 33.91 -10.62 6.32
C ASN A 335 33.82 -12.07 6.84
N ALA A 336 32.96 -12.90 6.24
CA ALA A 336 32.92 -14.34 6.50
C ALA A 336 34.17 -15.09 6.01
N LYS A 337 34.80 -14.64 4.92
CA LYS A 337 36.05 -15.21 4.40
C LYS A 337 37.29 -14.72 5.17
N SER A 338 37.31 -13.46 5.58
CA SER A 338 38.46 -12.81 6.24
C SER A 338 38.45 -12.90 7.77
N GLY A 339 37.37 -13.39 8.38
CA GLY A 339 37.18 -13.40 9.84
C GLY A 339 36.72 -12.06 10.43
N GLY A 340 36.47 -11.04 9.60
CA GLY A 340 36.09 -9.67 9.98
C GLY A 340 34.72 -9.49 10.65
N PHE A 341 34.10 -10.54 11.19
CA PHE A 341 32.76 -10.46 11.79
C PHE A 341 32.62 -9.41 12.90
N ALA A 342 33.69 -9.06 13.63
CA ALA A 342 33.65 -8.04 14.67
C ALA A 342 33.45 -6.62 14.11
N SER A 343 34.16 -6.25 13.05
CA SER A 343 34.03 -4.93 12.40
C SER A 343 32.73 -4.83 11.61
N PHE A 344 32.34 -5.88 10.88
CA PHE A 344 31.03 -5.99 10.22
C PHE A 344 29.89 -5.79 11.23
N ARG A 345 29.90 -6.54 12.35
CA ARG A 345 28.87 -6.42 13.38
C ARG A 345 28.87 -5.03 14.01
N LYS A 346 30.02 -4.44 14.31
CA LYS A 346 30.07 -3.05 14.83
C LYS A 346 29.42 -2.09 13.84
N LYS A 347 29.80 -2.13 12.55
CA LYS A 347 29.24 -1.25 11.50
C LYS A 347 27.71 -1.29 11.42
N TYR A 348 27.09 -2.46 11.54
CA TYR A 348 25.63 -2.62 11.38
C TYR A 348 24.82 -2.67 12.67
N ARG A 349 25.47 -2.69 13.84
CA ARG A 349 24.81 -2.74 15.16
C ARG A 349 25.02 -1.46 15.98
N ASP A 350 26.11 -0.72 15.77
CA ASP A 350 26.39 0.58 16.39
C ASP A 350 25.63 1.71 15.66
N VAL A 351 24.32 1.54 15.44
CA VAL A 351 23.47 2.41 14.62
C VAL A 351 22.15 2.76 15.29
N GLU A 352 21.67 3.97 15.01
CA GLU A 352 20.38 4.49 15.47
C GLU A 352 19.25 4.19 14.46
N VAL A 353 19.61 4.12 13.17
CA VAL A 353 18.70 3.84 12.06
C VAL A 353 19.42 2.93 11.06
N LEU A 354 18.82 1.79 10.73
CA LEU A 354 19.28 0.91 9.64
C LEU A 354 18.22 0.87 8.54
N VAL A 355 18.58 1.30 7.34
CA VAL A 355 17.72 1.27 6.14
C VAL A 355 18.32 0.31 5.12
N ILE A 356 17.58 -0.75 4.76
CA ILE A 356 17.99 -1.75 3.78
C ILE A 356 17.03 -1.70 2.59
N ASP A 357 17.54 -1.27 1.43
CA ASP A 357 16.79 -1.26 0.17
C ASP A 357 16.86 -2.61 -0.56
N ASP A 358 15.82 -2.94 -1.32
CA ASP A 358 15.65 -4.20 -2.06
C ASP A 358 16.06 -5.47 -1.27
N VAL A 359 15.41 -5.71 -0.12
CA VAL A 359 15.70 -6.84 0.79
C VAL A 359 15.54 -8.22 0.13
N GLN A 360 14.78 -8.32 -0.97
CA GLN A 360 14.64 -9.56 -1.75
C GLN A 360 15.99 -10.10 -2.27
N PHE A 361 17.03 -9.27 -2.42
CA PHE A 361 18.38 -9.75 -2.76
C PHE A 361 19.05 -10.57 -1.66
N CYS A 362 18.52 -10.61 -0.43
CA CYS A 362 18.99 -11.51 0.62
C CYS A 362 18.37 -12.92 0.55
N LEU A 363 17.27 -13.12 -0.20
CA LEU A 363 16.56 -14.39 -0.26
C LEU A 363 17.43 -15.52 -0.84
N GLY A 364 17.21 -16.74 -0.33
CA GLY A 364 18.03 -17.92 -0.67
C GLY A 364 19.45 -17.93 -0.07
N LYS A 365 19.91 -16.83 0.55
CA LYS A 365 21.27 -16.70 1.09
C LYS A 365 21.28 -16.91 2.61
N SER A 366 21.11 -18.17 3.04
CA SER A 366 20.81 -18.53 4.44
C SER A 366 21.73 -17.89 5.48
N GLY A 367 23.05 -17.85 5.27
CA GLY A 367 23.98 -17.20 6.19
C GLY A 367 23.75 -15.69 6.33
N THR A 368 23.52 -15.01 5.21
CA THR A 368 23.18 -13.59 5.16
C THR A 368 21.85 -13.30 5.85
N LEU A 369 20.81 -14.13 5.62
CA LEU A 369 19.51 -14.01 6.29
C LEU A 369 19.61 -14.21 7.81
N ILE A 370 20.41 -15.18 8.27
CA ILE A 370 20.65 -15.42 9.69
C ILE A 370 21.33 -14.21 10.34
N GLU A 371 22.39 -13.66 9.76
CA GLU A 371 23.09 -12.50 10.32
C GLU A 371 22.27 -11.20 10.20
N LEU A 372 21.45 -11.06 9.16
CA LEU A 372 20.45 -9.99 9.02
C LEU A 372 19.42 -10.05 10.13
N ARG A 373 18.76 -11.19 10.33
CA ARG A 373 17.81 -11.42 11.43
C ARG A 373 18.46 -11.14 12.78
N ASN A 374 19.67 -11.67 13.04
CA ASN A 374 20.40 -11.44 14.28
C ASN A 374 20.76 -9.97 14.53
N THR A 375 20.90 -9.17 13.45
CA THR A 375 21.17 -7.73 13.52
C THR A 375 19.87 -6.94 13.78
N ILE A 376 18.79 -7.27 13.07
CA ILE A 376 17.45 -6.71 13.32
C ILE A 376 16.99 -7.00 14.76
N ASP A 377 17.11 -8.24 15.23
CA ASP A 377 16.77 -8.66 16.60
C ASP A 377 17.58 -7.94 17.69
N MET A 378 18.77 -7.42 17.35
CA MET A 378 19.55 -6.57 18.24
C MET A 378 19.00 -5.14 18.24
N LEU A 379 18.80 -4.57 17.04
CA LEU A 379 18.32 -3.20 16.87
C LEU A 379 16.92 -2.98 17.46
N LEU A 380 16.01 -3.95 17.31
CA LEU A 380 14.68 -3.90 17.90
C LEU A 380 14.70 -3.96 19.43
N ARG A 381 15.61 -4.73 20.05
CA ARG A 381 15.78 -4.75 21.52
C ARG A 381 16.32 -3.45 22.08
N GLU A 382 17.14 -2.73 21.32
CA GLU A 382 17.60 -1.38 21.67
C GLU A 382 16.63 -0.26 21.24
N SER A 383 15.41 -0.60 20.76
CA SER A 383 14.43 0.37 20.24
C SER A 383 14.98 1.27 19.12
N ARG A 384 15.92 0.76 18.31
CA ARG A 384 16.45 1.45 17.13
C ARG A 384 15.48 1.35 15.96
N GLN A 385 15.56 2.28 15.02
CA GLN A 385 14.73 2.24 13.82
C GLN A 385 15.30 1.26 12.79
N VAL A 386 14.53 0.25 12.42
CA VAL A 386 14.79 -0.62 11.27
C VAL A 386 13.80 -0.25 10.16
N ILE A 387 14.30 -0.07 8.95
CA ILE A 387 13.51 0.19 7.75
C ILE A 387 13.97 -0.77 6.66
N LEU A 388 13.05 -1.55 6.10
CA LEU A 388 13.29 -2.45 4.98
C LEU A 388 12.46 -2.00 3.79
N VAL A 389 12.98 -2.21 2.59
CA VAL A 389 12.26 -1.96 1.34
C VAL A 389 12.21 -3.24 0.51
N SER A 390 11.10 -3.50 -0.20
CA SER A 390 10.99 -4.63 -1.11
C SER A 390 10.20 -4.34 -2.39
N ASP A 391 10.45 -5.10 -3.45
CA ASP A 391 9.58 -5.22 -4.63
C ASP A 391 8.25 -5.94 -4.37
N ARG A 392 8.10 -6.60 -3.21
CA ARG A 392 7.05 -7.60 -2.91
C ARG A 392 6.42 -7.42 -1.54
N GLY A 393 5.16 -7.83 -1.40
CA GLY A 393 4.47 -7.91 -0.11
C GLY A 393 5.12 -8.95 0.82
N LEU A 394 4.89 -8.83 2.13
CA LEU A 394 5.53 -9.72 3.12
C LEU A 394 5.21 -11.21 2.88
N HIS A 395 4.00 -11.52 2.41
CA HIS A 395 3.58 -12.88 2.07
C HIS A 395 4.10 -13.39 0.71
N GLU A 396 4.75 -12.53 -0.08
CA GLU A 396 5.34 -12.84 -1.39
C GLU A 396 6.88 -12.96 -1.33
N LEU A 397 7.45 -12.84 -0.12
CA LEU A 397 8.88 -12.94 0.16
C LEU A 397 9.27 -14.38 0.55
N ASP A 398 9.07 -15.29 -0.41
CA ASP A 398 9.44 -16.71 -0.27
C ASP A 398 10.91 -16.87 0.14
N GLY A 399 11.15 -17.69 1.17
CA GLY A 399 12.49 -17.95 1.70
C GLY A 399 13.03 -16.91 2.70
N LEU A 400 12.23 -15.92 3.14
CA LEU A 400 12.61 -14.98 4.20
C LEU A 400 12.81 -15.68 5.58
N GLY A 401 12.08 -16.79 5.79
CA GLY A 401 12.10 -17.58 7.03
C GLY A 401 11.09 -17.10 8.09
N ASN A 402 10.49 -18.05 8.81
CA ASN A 402 9.36 -17.79 9.72
C ASN A 402 9.67 -16.75 10.79
N ASP A 403 10.86 -16.79 11.39
CA ASP A 403 11.28 -15.82 12.42
C ASP A 403 11.23 -14.39 11.91
N LEU A 404 11.82 -14.14 10.73
CA LEU A 404 11.93 -12.81 10.16
C LEU A 404 10.58 -12.36 9.60
N HIS A 405 9.81 -13.25 9.00
CA HIS A 405 8.41 -12.97 8.65
C HIS A 405 7.62 -12.52 9.89
N ALA A 406 7.70 -13.23 11.01
CA ALA A 406 7.02 -12.87 12.25
C ALA A 406 7.50 -11.52 12.83
N ARG A 407 8.81 -11.23 12.78
CA ARG A 407 9.36 -9.91 13.17
C ARG A 407 8.79 -8.77 12.32
N LEU A 408 8.64 -8.97 11.00
CA LEU A 408 8.09 -7.95 10.11
C LEU A 408 6.56 -7.83 10.25
N SER A 409 5.84 -8.94 10.46
CA SER A 409 4.41 -8.91 10.80
C SER A 409 4.11 -8.14 12.08
N GLY A 410 4.99 -8.23 13.09
CA GLY A 410 4.90 -7.45 14.33
C GLY A 410 5.21 -5.95 14.16
N GLY A 411 5.75 -5.52 13.03
CA GLY A 411 6.11 -4.13 12.74
C GLY A 411 4.98 -3.31 12.13
N MET A 412 5.33 -2.45 11.17
CA MET A 412 4.39 -1.77 10.26
C MET A 412 4.75 -2.11 8.81
N ILE A 413 3.74 -2.48 8.03
CA ILE A 413 3.88 -2.87 6.62
C ILE A 413 3.11 -1.84 5.78
N CYS A 414 3.81 -1.19 4.86
CA CYS A 414 3.27 -0.10 4.06
C CYS A 414 3.40 -0.40 2.55
N PRO A 415 2.29 -0.72 1.87
CA PRO A 415 2.29 -0.75 0.41
C PRO A 415 2.44 0.67 -0.17
N ILE A 416 3.07 0.72 -1.34
CA ILE A 416 3.00 1.83 -2.29
C ILE A 416 2.46 1.26 -3.60
N GLU A 417 1.30 1.75 -4.01
CA GLU A 417 0.63 1.34 -5.24
C GLU A 417 1.18 2.09 -6.46
N PRO A 418 0.95 1.58 -7.68
CA PRO A 418 1.17 2.30 -8.94
C PRO A 418 0.62 3.74 -8.94
N MET A 419 1.43 4.71 -9.41
CA MET A 419 1.01 6.11 -9.54
C MET A 419 -0.22 6.27 -10.44
N ASP A 420 -1.22 7.01 -9.94
CA ASP A 420 -2.35 7.53 -10.71
C ASP A 420 -1.92 8.56 -11.77
N ALA A 421 -2.74 8.75 -12.82
CA ALA A 421 -2.41 9.63 -13.95
C ALA A 421 -2.16 11.09 -13.50
N GLN A 422 -2.91 11.59 -12.52
CA GLN A 422 -2.71 12.95 -11.98
C GLN A 422 -1.34 13.10 -11.32
N THR A 423 -0.87 12.10 -10.57
CA THR A 423 0.48 12.08 -9.99
C THR A 423 1.54 11.94 -11.08
N ARG A 424 1.33 11.08 -12.10
CA ARG A 424 2.25 10.95 -13.25
C ARG A 424 2.43 12.29 -13.98
N ARG A 425 1.33 13.02 -14.21
CA ARG A 425 1.29 14.37 -14.79
C ARG A 425 2.03 15.41 -13.92
N THR A 426 1.77 15.39 -12.62
CA THR A 426 2.45 16.26 -11.63
C THR A 426 3.96 15.99 -11.59
N LEU A 427 4.37 14.72 -11.67
CA LEU A 427 5.78 14.31 -11.72
C LEU A 427 6.45 14.76 -13.02
N LEU A 428 5.81 14.57 -14.18
CA LEU A 428 6.30 15.05 -15.47
C LEU A 428 6.49 16.58 -15.45
N SER A 429 5.50 17.34 -14.97
CA SER A 429 5.60 18.80 -14.84
C SER A 429 6.78 19.23 -13.95
N ARG A 430 6.97 18.57 -12.78
CA ARG A 430 8.13 18.82 -11.89
C ARG A 430 9.46 18.50 -12.56
N LEU A 431 9.58 17.37 -13.26
CA LEU A 431 10.80 16.95 -13.98
C LEU A 431 11.14 17.89 -15.15
N CYS A 432 10.14 18.33 -15.94
CA CYS A 432 10.33 19.33 -16.98
C CYS A 432 10.81 20.67 -16.39
N SER A 433 10.20 21.10 -15.28
CA SER A 433 10.58 22.32 -14.56
C SER A 433 12.04 22.26 -14.04
N GLN A 434 12.48 21.11 -13.50
CA GLN A 434 13.86 20.89 -13.06
C GLN A 434 14.91 20.98 -14.20
N HIS A 435 14.48 20.92 -15.45
CA HIS A 435 15.34 21.05 -16.63
C HIS A 435 15.07 22.31 -17.47
N SER A 436 14.27 23.26 -16.96
CA SER A 436 13.81 24.46 -17.68
C SER A 436 13.17 24.15 -19.03
N LEU A 437 12.47 23.01 -19.14
CA LEU A 437 11.89 22.51 -20.37
C LEU A 437 10.40 22.87 -20.47
N SER A 438 10.05 23.74 -21.41
CA SER A 438 8.67 24.03 -21.79
C SER A 438 8.11 22.90 -22.68
N ILE A 439 6.95 22.34 -22.31
CA ILE A 439 6.19 21.32 -23.06
C ILE A 439 4.71 21.66 -22.97
N ALA A 440 3.98 21.51 -24.07
CA ALA A 440 2.53 21.70 -24.09
C ALA A 440 1.81 20.74 -23.14
N GLU A 441 0.87 21.27 -22.36
CA GLU A 441 0.15 20.55 -21.31
C GLU A 441 -0.64 19.34 -21.85
N ASP A 442 -1.12 19.43 -23.10
CA ASP A 442 -1.75 18.35 -23.87
C ASP A 442 -0.85 17.12 -24.00
N VAL A 443 0.46 17.34 -24.23
CA VAL A 443 1.46 16.28 -24.38
C VAL A 443 1.77 15.66 -23.00
N LEU A 444 1.82 16.47 -21.94
CA LEU A 444 1.98 15.96 -20.57
C LEU A 444 0.77 15.11 -20.15
N GLY A 445 -0.45 15.54 -20.51
CA GLY A 445 -1.68 14.76 -20.38
C GLY A 445 -1.57 13.41 -21.09
N TRP A 446 -1.28 13.43 -22.40
CA TRP A 446 -1.14 12.22 -23.23
C TRP A 446 -0.08 11.25 -22.70
N ILE A 447 1.10 11.72 -22.26
CA ILE A 447 2.10 10.84 -21.60
C ILE A 447 1.53 10.28 -20.30
N SER A 448 0.88 11.11 -19.47
CA SER A 448 0.37 10.68 -18.16
C SER A 448 -0.75 9.65 -18.24
N GLU A 449 -1.54 9.66 -19.31
CA GLU A 449 -2.59 8.66 -19.59
C GLU A 449 -1.99 7.39 -20.20
N GLN A 450 -1.14 7.53 -21.23
CA GLN A 450 -0.72 6.43 -22.10
C GLN A 450 0.54 5.68 -21.63
N CYS A 451 1.32 6.26 -20.72
CA CYS A 451 2.50 5.61 -20.12
C CYS A 451 2.15 4.97 -18.77
N GLY A 452 2.68 3.76 -18.54
CA GLY A 452 2.56 3.03 -17.28
C GLY A 452 3.25 3.70 -16.08
N SER A 453 3.12 3.06 -14.94
CA SER A 453 3.34 3.63 -13.60
C SER A 453 4.80 3.71 -13.09
N ASP A 454 5.81 3.40 -13.92
CA ASP A 454 7.22 3.47 -13.50
C ASP A 454 7.78 4.90 -13.68
N ALA A 455 8.11 5.57 -12.56
CA ALA A 455 8.72 6.89 -12.56
C ALA A 455 10.04 6.97 -13.35
N ARG A 456 10.79 5.87 -13.46
CA ARG A 456 12.05 5.78 -14.23
C ARG A 456 11.80 5.95 -15.72
N VAL A 457 10.67 5.45 -16.24
CA VAL A 457 10.26 5.62 -17.63
C VAL A 457 9.88 7.08 -17.88
N LEU A 458 9.15 7.71 -16.96
CA LEU A 458 8.78 9.13 -17.04
C LEU A 458 10.03 10.04 -17.00
N GLN A 459 11.02 9.73 -16.15
CA GLN A 459 12.34 10.38 -16.14
C GLN A 459 13.08 10.21 -17.46
N GLY A 460 13.09 9.00 -18.04
CA GLY A 460 13.69 8.74 -19.35
C GLY A 460 13.01 9.49 -20.51
N ILE A 461 11.68 9.62 -20.46
CA ILE A 461 10.89 10.42 -21.41
C ILE A 461 11.30 11.90 -21.33
N VAL A 462 11.33 12.48 -20.13
CA VAL A 462 11.73 13.89 -19.97
C VAL A 462 13.18 14.11 -20.40
N LEU A 463 14.12 13.23 -20.02
CA LEU A 463 15.52 13.34 -20.45
C LEU A 463 15.68 13.28 -21.98
N ARG A 464 14.87 12.48 -22.67
CA ARG A 464 14.84 12.41 -24.14
C ARG A 464 14.24 13.68 -24.78
N LEU A 465 13.25 14.30 -24.16
CA LEU A 465 12.74 15.63 -24.56
C LEU A 465 13.79 16.73 -24.33
N VAL A 466 14.49 16.74 -23.19
CA VAL A 466 15.60 17.67 -22.91
C VAL A 466 16.70 17.53 -23.96
N ALA A 467 17.07 16.30 -24.35
CA ALA A 467 18.03 16.05 -25.41
C ALA A 467 17.54 16.58 -26.77
N LYS A 468 16.27 16.34 -27.13
CA LYS A 468 15.66 16.84 -28.38
C LYS A 468 15.61 18.38 -28.42
N HIS A 469 15.25 19.03 -27.32
CA HIS A 469 15.22 20.49 -27.17
C HIS A 469 16.62 21.09 -27.35
N ARG A 470 17.63 20.55 -26.65
CA ARG A 470 19.03 20.99 -26.79
C ARG A 470 19.58 20.78 -28.20
N MET A 471 19.17 19.69 -28.88
CA MET A 471 19.57 19.41 -30.27
C MET A 471 18.96 20.40 -31.27
N LEU A 472 17.75 20.91 -31.02
CA LEU A 472 17.07 21.88 -31.89
C LEU A 472 17.40 23.35 -31.56
N GLY A 473 17.89 23.64 -30.35
CA GLY A 473 18.21 25.01 -29.93
C GLY A 473 17.00 25.92 -29.73
N ARG A 474 15.78 25.38 -29.76
CA ARG A 474 14.51 26.08 -29.58
C ARG A 474 13.48 25.20 -28.87
N GLU A 475 12.38 25.80 -28.43
CA GLU A 475 11.23 25.06 -27.87
C GLU A 475 10.68 24.01 -28.85
N LEU A 476 10.11 22.95 -28.29
CA LEU A 476 9.56 21.81 -29.05
C LEU A 476 8.09 22.07 -29.39
N SER A 477 7.70 21.85 -30.65
CA SER A 477 6.27 21.75 -30.97
C SER A 477 5.64 20.49 -30.32
N PRO A 478 4.31 20.46 -30.12
CA PRO A 478 3.63 19.26 -29.62
C PRO A 478 3.89 18.02 -30.51
N GLU A 479 3.97 18.22 -31.83
CA GLU A 479 4.29 17.19 -32.81
C GLU A 479 5.74 16.69 -32.66
N GLU A 480 6.70 17.59 -32.48
CA GLU A 480 8.11 17.24 -32.28
C GLU A 480 8.33 16.49 -30.97
N ALA A 481 7.65 16.89 -29.89
CA ALA A 481 7.68 16.21 -28.61
C ALA A 481 7.07 14.80 -28.70
N THR A 482 5.86 14.69 -29.26
CA THR A 482 5.14 13.41 -29.44
C THR A 482 5.90 12.46 -30.37
N SER A 483 6.46 12.97 -31.46
CA SER A 483 7.33 12.21 -32.38
C SER A 483 8.61 11.75 -31.69
N ALA A 484 9.23 12.59 -30.86
CA ALA A 484 10.47 12.26 -30.16
C ALA A 484 10.33 11.13 -29.14
N ILE A 485 9.16 10.89 -28.55
CA ILE A 485 8.96 9.90 -27.45
C ILE A 485 7.91 8.81 -27.77
N GLY A 486 7.28 8.88 -28.94
CA GLY A 486 6.13 8.05 -29.28
C GLY A 486 6.44 6.55 -29.45
N ASP A 487 7.70 6.16 -29.51
CA ASP A 487 8.18 4.80 -29.36
C ASP A 487 8.16 4.34 -27.89
N ILE A 488 8.74 5.12 -26.97
CA ILE A 488 8.81 4.81 -25.53
C ILE A 488 7.40 4.72 -24.95
N VAL A 489 6.53 5.69 -25.23
CA VAL A 489 5.15 5.70 -24.70
C VAL A 489 4.36 4.49 -25.23
N ARG A 490 4.50 4.13 -26.51
CA ARG A 490 3.82 2.93 -27.06
C ARG A 490 4.39 1.62 -26.52
N ALA A 491 5.69 1.54 -26.21
CA ALA A 491 6.32 0.37 -25.60
C ALA A 491 5.96 0.19 -24.11
N ASN A 492 5.68 1.28 -23.40
CA ASN A 492 5.36 1.30 -21.97
C ASN A 492 3.87 1.53 -21.67
N ARG A 493 2.99 1.30 -22.66
CA ARG A 493 1.54 1.19 -22.43
C ARG A 493 1.25 0.01 -21.48
N PRO A 494 0.34 0.16 -20.49
CA PRO A 494 -0.06 -0.94 -19.62
C PRO A 494 -0.55 -2.16 -20.41
N ILE A 495 0.16 -3.28 -20.28
CA ILE A 495 -0.21 -4.56 -20.92
C ILE A 495 -1.16 -5.31 -19.99
N VAL A 496 -2.44 -5.05 -20.13
CA VAL A 496 -3.50 -5.74 -19.39
C VAL A 496 -3.63 -7.19 -19.86
N ARG A 497 -3.73 -8.10 -18.89
CA ARG A 497 -3.95 -9.54 -19.06
C ARG A 497 -5.37 -9.91 -18.64
N LEU A 498 -5.83 -11.09 -19.04
CA LEU A 498 -7.15 -11.63 -18.63
C LEU A 498 -7.32 -11.69 -17.11
N HIS A 499 -6.23 -11.98 -16.38
CA HIS A 499 -6.25 -12.08 -14.93
C HIS A 499 -6.44 -10.72 -14.25
N ASP A 500 -5.79 -9.68 -14.76
CA ASP A 500 -5.92 -8.32 -14.22
C ASP A 500 -7.36 -7.83 -14.39
N ILE A 501 -7.99 -8.16 -15.53
CA ILE A 501 -9.42 -7.90 -15.79
C ILE A 501 -10.33 -8.72 -14.86
N GLU A 502 -10.05 -10.01 -14.64
CA GLU A 502 -10.80 -10.79 -13.65
C GLU A 502 -10.69 -10.17 -12.26
N GLN A 503 -9.49 -9.80 -11.81
CA GLN A 503 -9.30 -9.16 -10.50
C GLN A 503 -10.04 -7.82 -10.39
N ALA A 504 -9.93 -6.94 -11.40
CA ALA A 504 -10.59 -5.63 -11.39
C ALA A 504 -12.13 -5.77 -11.36
N VAL A 505 -12.68 -6.69 -12.16
CA VAL A 505 -14.12 -6.97 -12.18
C VAL A 505 -14.57 -7.64 -10.87
N CYS A 506 -13.84 -8.63 -10.36
CA CYS A 506 -14.16 -9.26 -9.07
C CYS A 506 -14.13 -8.23 -7.93
N LYS A 507 -13.10 -7.37 -7.87
CA LYS A 507 -12.98 -6.30 -6.87
C LYS A 507 -14.14 -5.31 -6.95
N ALA A 508 -14.55 -4.90 -8.15
CA ALA A 508 -15.67 -3.98 -8.33
C ALA A 508 -17.02 -4.59 -7.90
N PHE A 509 -17.27 -5.87 -8.24
CA PHE A 509 -18.53 -6.55 -7.95
C PHE A 509 -18.56 -7.29 -6.59
N GLY A 510 -17.52 -7.18 -5.76
CA GLY A 510 -17.45 -7.84 -4.45
C GLY A 510 -17.34 -9.37 -4.52
N LEU A 511 -16.76 -9.90 -5.59
CA LEU A 511 -16.62 -11.34 -5.84
C LEU A 511 -15.22 -11.84 -5.45
N GLU A 512 -15.13 -13.08 -4.98
CA GLU A 512 -13.82 -13.77 -4.89
C GLU A 512 -13.19 -13.95 -6.28
N ASN A 513 -11.86 -14.02 -6.35
CA ASN A 513 -11.13 -14.37 -7.57
C ASN A 513 -11.53 -15.76 -8.09
N GLN A 514 -11.35 -16.00 -9.39
CA GLN A 514 -11.73 -17.25 -10.10
C GLN A 514 -13.25 -17.53 -10.18
N LYS A 515 -14.13 -16.78 -9.49
CA LYS A 515 -15.60 -16.98 -9.61
C LYS A 515 -16.10 -16.75 -11.04
N LEU A 516 -15.45 -15.89 -11.84
CA LEU A 516 -15.84 -15.67 -13.23
C LEU A 516 -15.46 -16.87 -14.11
N GLN A 517 -14.44 -17.65 -13.76
CA GLN A 517 -14.08 -18.91 -14.43
C GLN A 517 -15.11 -20.04 -14.17
N THR A 518 -16.04 -19.88 -13.23
CA THR A 518 -17.05 -20.91 -12.96
C THR A 518 -18.04 -21.09 -14.12
N LYS A 519 -18.65 -22.29 -14.21
CA LYS A 519 -19.72 -22.59 -15.17
C LYS A 519 -21.09 -22.00 -14.77
N SER A 520 -21.19 -21.32 -13.62
CA SER A 520 -22.45 -20.77 -13.10
C SER A 520 -23.09 -19.76 -14.05
N LYS A 521 -24.41 -19.85 -14.19
CA LYS A 521 -25.26 -18.98 -15.01
C LYS A 521 -25.99 -17.89 -14.20
N CYS A 522 -25.86 -17.88 -12.87
CA CYS A 522 -26.51 -16.89 -12.00
C CYS A 522 -26.15 -15.46 -12.43
N GLN A 523 -27.12 -14.53 -12.35
CA GLN A 523 -26.99 -13.18 -12.87
C GLN A 523 -25.80 -12.40 -12.26
N SER A 524 -25.60 -12.54 -10.94
CA SER A 524 -24.48 -11.97 -10.19
C SER A 524 -23.09 -12.44 -10.64
N LEU A 525 -23.00 -13.54 -11.41
CA LEU A 525 -21.76 -14.02 -12.02
C LEU A 525 -21.75 -13.91 -13.54
N SER A 526 -22.91 -13.84 -14.20
CA SER A 526 -22.99 -13.73 -15.66
C SER A 526 -22.81 -12.30 -16.15
N GLN A 527 -23.36 -11.29 -15.46
CA GLN A 527 -23.18 -9.90 -15.86
C GLN A 527 -21.72 -9.42 -15.69
N PRO A 528 -21.03 -9.66 -14.55
CA PRO A 528 -19.62 -9.28 -14.41
C PRO A 528 -18.71 -10.04 -15.38
N ARG A 529 -18.97 -11.35 -15.61
CA ARG A 529 -18.24 -12.13 -16.62
C ARG A 529 -18.39 -11.57 -18.03
N MET A 530 -19.56 -11.05 -18.41
CA MET A 530 -19.74 -10.42 -19.73
C MET A 530 -18.96 -9.11 -19.86
N LEU A 531 -18.90 -8.29 -18.80
CA LEU A 531 -18.00 -7.13 -18.75
C LEU A 531 -16.53 -7.52 -18.83
N ALA A 532 -16.11 -8.57 -18.11
CA ALA A 532 -14.74 -9.09 -18.17
C ALA A 532 -14.36 -9.59 -19.57
N MET A 533 -15.28 -10.28 -20.27
CA MET A 533 -15.09 -10.69 -21.67
C MET A 533 -15.02 -9.50 -22.63
N PHE A 534 -15.84 -8.47 -22.43
CA PHE A 534 -15.81 -7.23 -23.22
C PHE A 534 -14.49 -6.47 -23.03
N LEU A 535 -14.08 -6.23 -21.78
CA LEU A 535 -12.80 -5.59 -21.46
C LEU A 535 -11.60 -6.40 -21.98
N ALA A 536 -11.65 -7.74 -21.86
CA ALA A 536 -10.64 -8.61 -22.46
C ALA A 536 -10.55 -8.44 -23.98
N ARG A 537 -11.69 -8.29 -24.67
CA ARG A 537 -11.70 -8.09 -26.12
C ARG A 537 -11.31 -6.68 -26.54
N LYS A 538 -11.55 -5.66 -25.71
CA LYS A 538 -11.17 -4.25 -25.97
C LYS A 538 -9.69 -3.98 -25.71
N HIS A 539 -9.12 -4.54 -24.63
CA HIS A 539 -7.82 -4.12 -24.10
C HIS A 539 -6.69 -5.17 -24.18
N THR A 540 -6.99 -6.41 -24.56
CA THR A 540 -5.96 -7.45 -24.76
C THR A 540 -5.83 -7.85 -26.24
N ARG A 541 -4.72 -8.49 -26.60
CA ARG A 541 -4.51 -9.10 -27.93
C ARG A 541 -4.94 -10.57 -28.00
N THR A 542 -5.55 -11.09 -26.94
CA THR A 542 -5.91 -12.49 -26.77
C THR A 542 -7.00 -12.94 -27.77
N ALA A 543 -6.92 -14.17 -28.24
CA ALA A 543 -7.88 -14.75 -29.17
C ALA A 543 -9.25 -14.99 -28.51
N LEU A 544 -10.33 -14.96 -29.30
CA LEU A 544 -11.70 -15.20 -28.80
C LEU A 544 -11.89 -16.61 -28.21
N SER A 545 -11.10 -17.59 -28.67
CA SER A 545 -10.99 -18.93 -28.07
C SER A 545 -10.38 -18.86 -26.67
N GLU A 546 -9.18 -18.30 -26.54
CA GLU A 546 -8.42 -18.15 -25.29
C GLU A 546 -9.20 -17.35 -24.22
N ILE A 547 -9.90 -16.27 -24.60
CA ILE A 547 -10.80 -15.51 -23.70
C ILE A 547 -11.93 -16.42 -23.19
N GLY A 548 -12.53 -17.21 -24.09
CA GLY A 548 -13.60 -18.16 -23.74
C GLY A 548 -13.11 -19.29 -22.84
N GLU A 549 -11.93 -19.82 -23.11
CA GLU A 549 -11.24 -20.86 -22.34
C GLU A 549 -10.98 -20.40 -20.91
N TYR A 550 -10.36 -19.22 -20.75
CA TYR A 550 -10.07 -18.60 -19.45
C TYR A 550 -11.33 -18.40 -18.60
N PHE A 551 -12.40 -17.83 -19.16
CA PHE A 551 -13.65 -17.59 -18.44
C PHE A 551 -14.57 -18.84 -18.35
N GLY A 552 -13.96 -20.03 -18.19
CA GLY A 552 -14.64 -21.25 -17.81
C GLY A 552 -14.91 -22.25 -18.93
N ASN A 553 -13.98 -22.41 -19.87
CA ASN A 553 -14.09 -23.33 -21.02
C ASN A 553 -15.34 -23.08 -21.87
N ARG A 554 -15.54 -21.81 -22.26
CA ARG A 554 -16.66 -21.32 -23.06
C ARG A 554 -16.26 -21.14 -24.52
N GLN A 555 -17.24 -21.29 -25.41
CA GLN A 555 -17.02 -21.14 -26.85
C GLN A 555 -16.77 -19.67 -27.23
N HIS A 556 -15.98 -19.44 -28.28
CA HIS A 556 -15.70 -18.09 -28.83
C HIS A 556 -16.98 -17.30 -29.14
N SER A 557 -18.05 -17.98 -29.56
CA SER A 557 -19.37 -17.41 -29.80
C SER A 557 -20.01 -16.81 -28.54
N THR A 558 -19.68 -17.33 -27.35
CA THR A 558 -20.11 -16.75 -26.06
C THR A 558 -19.44 -15.41 -25.80
N VAL A 559 -18.16 -15.26 -26.17
CA VAL A 559 -17.42 -13.99 -26.04
C VAL A 559 -18.00 -12.94 -27.01
N ILE A 560 -18.34 -13.34 -28.24
CA ILE A 560 -19.02 -12.46 -29.22
C ILE A 560 -20.42 -12.06 -28.71
N SER A 561 -21.20 -12.98 -28.14
CA SER A 561 -22.50 -12.67 -27.54
C SER A 561 -22.38 -11.74 -26.32
N ALA A 562 -21.36 -11.93 -25.49
CA ALA A 562 -21.07 -11.07 -24.35
C ALA A 562 -20.73 -9.64 -24.80
N GLN A 563 -19.84 -9.49 -25.79
CA GLN A 563 -19.50 -8.20 -26.38
C GLN A 563 -20.76 -7.47 -26.87
N LYS A 564 -21.57 -8.10 -27.71
CA LYS A 564 -22.81 -7.49 -28.25
C LYS A 564 -23.83 -7.11 -27.16
N LYS A 565 -23.92 -7.87 -26.06
CA LYS A 565 -24.82 -7.50 -24.97
C LYS A 565 -24.28 -6.30 -24.18
N VAL A 566 -22.97 -6.23 -23.92
CA VAL A 566 -22.36 -5.05 -23.27
C VAL A 566 -22.45 -3.81 -24.16
N GLU A 567 -22.30 -3.94 -25.49
CA GLU A 567 -22.55 -2.86 -26.43
C GLU A 567 -24.00 -2.33 -26.31
N SER A 568 -25.00 -3.22 -26.31
CA SER A 568 -26.41 -2.81 -26.08
C SER A 568 -26.66 -2.18 -24.70
N TRP A 569 -25.83 -2.48 -23.70
CA TRP A 569 -25.90 -1.88 -22.36
C TRP A 569 -25.33 -0.47 -22.30
N ILE A 570 -24.30 -0.19 -23.10
CA ILE A 570 -23.73 1.16 -23.24
C ILE A 570 -24.75 2.07 -23.91
N ASP A 571 -25.30 1.64 -25.05
CA ASP A 571 -26.28 2.42 -25.83
C ASP A 571 -27.58 2.65 -25.05
N GLY A 572 -28.12 1.60 -24.42
CA GLY A 572 -29.33 1.66 -23.61
C GLY A 572 -29.15 2.26 -22.22
N LYS A 573 -27.91 2.58 -21.80
CA LYS A 573 -27.54 3.01 -20.44
C LYS A 573 -28.10 2.08 -19.35
N GLU A 574 -28.08 0.76 -19.60
CA GLU A 574 -28.53 -0.24 -18.62
C GLU A 574 -27.71 -0.08 -17.32
N SER A 575 -28.38 -0.26 -16.17
CA SER A 575 -27.76 -0.16 -14.85
C SER A 575 -27.62 -1.54 -14.22
N LEU A 576 -26.46 -1.80 -13.61
CA LEU A 576 -26.12 -3.06 -12.94
C LEU A 576 -25.96 -2.82 -11.44
N GLN A 577 -26.05 -3.89 -10.64
CA GLN A 577 -25.74 -3.84 -9.20
C GLN A 577 -24.24 -4.10 -8.99
N VAL A 578 -23.58 -3.20 -8.28
CA VAL A 578 -22.13 -3.18 -8.01
C VAL A 578 -21.97 -3.07 -6.49
N GLY A 579 -21.76 -4.22 -5.84
CA GLY A 579 -21.93 -4.32 -4.39
C GLY A 579 -23.37 -3.94 -4.00
N ASN A 580 -23.52 -2.91 -3.18
CA ASN A 580 -24.81 -2.42 -2.67
C ASN A 580 -25.41 -1.27 -3.51
N THR A 581 -24.75 -0.85 -4.60
CA THR A 581 -25.10 0.37 -5.36
C THR A 581 -25.41 0.03 -6.81
N SER A 582 -26.45 0.65 -7.39
CA SER A 582 -26.70 0.55 -8.82
C SER A 582 -25.96 1.62 -9.62
N MET A 583 -25.27 1.23 -10.69
CA MET A 583 -24.48 2.11 -11.55
C MET A 583 -24.73 1.82 -13.04
N GLN A 584 -24.64 2.83 -13.90
CA GLN A 584 -24.77 2.64 -15.36
C GLN A 584 -23.53 1.96 -15.93
N VAL A 585 -23.70 1.07 -16.92
CA VAL A 585 -22.58 0.34 -17.54
C VAL A 585 -21.45 1.24 -18.07
N PRO A 586 -21.69 2.42 -18.68
CA PRO A 586 -20.62 3.35 -19.06
C PRO A 586 -19.77 3.87 -17.89
N ASP A 587 -20.34 3.98 -16.68
CA ASP A 587 -19.62 4.43 -15.49
C ASP A 587 -18.81 3.28 -14.86
N ILE A 588 -19.40 2.08 -14.82
CA ILE A 588 -18.73 0.85 -14.41
C ILE A 588 -17.51 0.58 -15.30
N LEU A 589 -17.69 0.70 -16.63
CA LEU A 589 -16.59 0.52 -17.59
C LEU A 589 -15.50 1.56 -17.38
N ARG A 590 -15.82 2.85 -17.25
CA ARG A 590 -14.82 3.90 -16.96
C ARG A 590 -14.07 3.64 -15.64
N SER A 591 -14.75 3.16 -14.60
CA SER A 591 -14.11 2.81 -13.32
C SER A 591 -13.18 1.60 -13.43
N LEU A 592 -13.56 0.58 -14.21
CA LEU A 592 -12.73 -0.61 -14.46
C LEU A 592 -11.52 -0.26 -15.35
N GLU A 593 -11.73 0.57 -16.36
CA GLU A 593 -10.70 1.07 -17.28
C GLU A 593 -9.64 1.90 -16.55
N ALA A 594 -10.07 2.82 -15.66
CA ALA A 594 -9.17 3.53 -14.76
C ALA A 594 -8.42 2.58 -13.80
N SER A 595 -9.08 1.57 -13.23
CA SER A 595 -8.45 0.58 -12.35
C SER A 595 -7.44 -0.34 -13.07
N LEU A 596 -7.64 -0.58 -14.36
CA LEU A 596 -6.76 -1.40 -15.22
C LEU A 596 -5.66 -0.57 -15.90
N GLN A 597 -5.70 0.77 -15.75
CA GLN A 597 -4.83 1.72 -16.42
C GLN A 597 -4.89 1.63 -17.97
N VAL A 598 -6.06 1.31 -18.52
CA VAL A 598 -6.30 1.24 -19.98
C VAL A 598 -7.60 1.94 -20.36
N GLY A 599 -7.50 2.87 -21.31
CA GLY A 599 -8.54 3.80 -21.73
C GLY A 599 -7.89 4.98 -22.43
#